data_AF-A0AA40G8F6-F1
#
_entry.id   AF-A0AA40G8F6-F1
#
_cell.length_a   1.000
_cell.length_b   1.000
_cell.length_c   1.000
_cell.angle_alpha   90.00
_cell.angle_beta   90.00
_cell.angle_gamma   90.00
#
_symmetry.space_group_name_H-M   'P 1'
#
loop_
_entity.id
_entity.type
_entity.pdbx_description
1 polymer ?
#
loop_
_entity_poly.entity_id
_entity_poly.type
_entity_poly.pdbx_seq_one_letter_code
_entity_poly.pdbx_strand_id
1 'polypeptide(L)'
;MMLTALQAQLELGDCEDAISDHDYRTISSHCLPTRLVPSLCIEGVLQHHQSLRGMTPPEAKKAFLNLIQSWPLHRATIFDVMQSFTSNWPRVLWLAIDQQGLHLLEHRSRNTLCTYEYSSILSYSPAVSCLMIITGTDKKQSKVILTTSQVISFFFT
;
A
#
# COMPACT_ATOMS: atom_id res chain seq x y z
N MET A 1 -3.37 12.80 8.50
CA MET A 1 -3.40 14.28 8.62
C MET A 1 -3.36 14.93 7.25
N MET A 2 -2.22 14.93 6.53
CA MET A 2 -2.11 15.60 5.21
C MET A 2 -3.15 15.13 4.16
N LEU A 3 -3.43 13.83 4.04
CA LEU A 3 -4.46 13.34 3.12
C LEU A 3 -5.85 13.93 3.41
N THR A 4 -6.21 14.01 4.69
CA THR A 4 -7.49 14.60 5.11
C THR A 4 -7.51 16.10 4.84
N ALA A 5 -6.40 16.81 5.02
CA ALA A 5 -6.31 18.23 4.70
C ALA A 5 -6.46 18.49 3.18
N LEU A 6 -5.81 17.67 2.34
CA LEU A 6 -5.96 17.74 0.88
C LEU A 6 -7.38 17.37 0.42
N GLN A 7 -8.02 16.38 1.07
CA GLN A 7 -9.40 16.03 0.81
C GLN A 7 -10.36 17.14 1.25
N ALA A 8 -10.09 17.80 2.38
CA ALA A 8 -10.86 18.95 2.85
C ALA A 8 -10.74 20.13 1.87
N GLN A 9 -9.53 20.44 1.40
CA GLN A 9 -9.32 21.48 0.38
C GLN A 9 -10.08 21.16 -0.92
N LEU A 10 -10.18 19.87 -1.27
CA LEU A 10 -10.89 19.41 -2.47
C LEU A 10 -12.42 19.53 -2.33
N GLU A 11 -12.98 19.21 -1.16
CA GLU A 11 -14.43 19.17 -0.92
C GLU A 11 -15.00 20.53 -0.46
N LEU A 12 -14.26 21.25 0.39
CA LEU A 12 -14.70 22.48 1.06
C LEU A 12 -14.04 23.75 0.49
N GLY A 13 -12.92 23.62 -0.23
CA GLY A 13 -12.11 24.78 -0.64
C GLY A 13 -11.20 25.27 0.49
N ASP A 14 -10.87 26.57 0.50
CA ASP A 14 -9.96 27.14 1.50
C ASP A 14 -10.48 26.97 2.93
N CYS A 15 -9.57 26.78 3.88
CA CYS A 15 -9.91 26.67 5.29
C CYS A 15 -10.57 27.96 5.83
N GLU A 16 -11.83 27.86 6.24
CA GLU A 16 -12.59 28.92 6.93
C GLU A 16 -12.80 28.59 8.42
N ASP A 17 -13.04 29.62 9.24
CA ASP A 17 -13.25 29.47 10.69
C ASP A 17 -14.52 28.68 11.07
N ALA A 18 -15.42 28.45 10.11
CA ALA A 18 -16.69 27.75 10.32
C ALA A 18 -16.59 26.22 10.25
N ILE A 19 -15.45 25.65 9.83
CA ILE A 19 -15.32 24.20 9.64
C ILE A 19 -15.18 23.52 11.02
N SER A 20 -16.13 22.66 11.36
CA SER A 20 -16.14 21.97 12.64
C SER A 20 -15.27 20.72 12.64
N ASP A 21 -14.87 20.28 13.83
CA ASP A 21 -14.19 18.99 14.01
C ASP A 21 -14.98 17.80 13.44
N HIS A 22 -16.31 17.89 13.47
CA HIS A 22 -17.18 16.86 12.91
C HIS A 22 -17.03 16.76 11.39
N ASP A 23 -16.89 17.90 10.71
CA ASP A 23 -16.72 17.95 9.25
C ASP A 23 -15.40 17.30 8.83
N TYR A 24 -14.30 17.60 9.53
CA TYR A 24 -13.02 16.94 9.26
C TYR A 24 -13.07 15.43 9.50
N ARG A 25 -13.83 14.96 10.50
CA ARG A 25 -14.01 13.53 10.73
C ARG A 25 -14.81 12.87 9.62
N THR A 26 -15.88 13.51 9.16
CA THR A 26 -16.68 13.04 8.02
C THR A 26 -15.82 12.95 6.76
N ILE A 27 -15.09 14.01 6.41
CA ILE A 27 -14.18 14.04 5.25
C ILE A 27 -13.09 12.98 5.38
N SER A 28 -12.54 12.80 6.58
CA SER A 28 -11.52 11.77 6.81
C SER A 28 -12.03 10.36 6.54
N SER A 29 -13.33 10.09 6.74
CA SER A 29 -13.93 8.80 6.46
C SER A 29 -14.01 8.47 4.96
N HIS A 30 -13.94 9.48 4.09
CA HIS A 30 -13.91 9.30 2.63
C HIS A 30 -12.54 8.80 2.14
N CYS A 31 -11.46 9.12 2.87
CA CYS A 31 -10.09 8.84 2.43
C CYS A 31 -9.28 7.95 3.38
N LEU A 32 -9.77 7.68 4.60
CA LEU A 32 -9.10 6.85 5.60
C LEU A 32 -9.99 5.68 6.04
N PRO A 33 -9.40 4.52 6.40
CA PRO A 33 -10.12 3.44 7.06
C PRO A 33 -10.83 3.93 8.34
N THR A 34 -12.05 3.43 8.57
CA THR A 34 -12.88 3.78 9.74
C THR A 34 -12.18 3.59 11.09
N ARG A 35 -11.23 2.65 11.18
CA ARG A 35 -10.43 2.42 12.40
C ARG A 35 -9.44 3.55 12.71
N LEU A 36 -9.00 4.32 11.71
CA LEU A 36 -8.01 5.38 11.87
C LEU A 36 -8.65 6.76 12.09
N VAL A 37 -9.90 6.93 11.67
CA VAL A 37 -10.66 8.18 11.81
C VAL A 37 -10.76 8.66 13.27
N PRO A 38 -11.04 7.81 14.28
CA PRO A 38 -11.11 8.25 15.67
C PRO A 38 -9.77 8.78 16.20
N SER A 39 -8.66 8.15 15.80
CA SER A 39 -7.30 8.52 16.22
C SER A 39 -6.69 9.72 15.49
N LEU A 40 -7.44 10.34 14.57
CA LEU A 40 -6.95 11.46 13.79
C LEU A 40 -6.81 12.72 14.66
N CYS A 41 -5.62 13.33 14.64
CA CYS A 41 -5.39 14.64 15.23
C CYS A 41 -5.99 15.72 14.32
N ILE A 42 -7.14 16.27 14.72
CA ILE A 42 -7.88 17.27 13.94
C ILE A 42 -7.13 18.61 13.90
N GLU A 43 -6.48 19.01 14.99
CA GLU A 43 -5.67 20.22 15.03
C GLU A 43 -4.55 20.18 13.98
N GLY A 44 -3.88 19.04 13.82
CA GLY A 44 -2.87 18.86 12.77
C GLY A 44 -3.46 18.87 11.36
N VAL A 45 -4.70 18.38 11.18
CA VAL A 45 -5.41 18.50 9.89
C VAL A 45 -5.72 19.96 9.58
N LEU A 46 -6.22 20.72 10.55
CA LEU A 46 -6.52 22.15 10.43
C LEU A 46 -5.27 22.94 10.01
N GLN A 47 -4.15 22.75 10.72
CA GLN A 47 -2.88 23.42 10.40
C GLN A 47 -2.42 23.14 8.97
N HIS A 48 -2.51 21.88 8.52
CA HIS A 48 -2.20 21.55 7.14
C HIS A 48 -3.21 22.15 6.16
N HIS A 49 -4.51 22.16 6.47
CA HIS A 49 -5.53 22.73 5.60
C HIS A 49 -5.33 24.24 5.40
N GLN A 50 -5.03 24.98 6.47
CA GLN A 50 -4.67 26.39 6.42
C GLN A 50 -3.45 26.65 5.52
N SER A 51 -2.47 25.74 5.51
CA SER A 51 -1.28 25.86 4.66
C SER A 51 -1.55 25.63 3.16
N LEU A 52 -2.71 25.07 2.81
CA LEU A 52 -3.13 24.79 1.43
C LEU A 52 -3.94 25.94 0.81
N ARG A 53 -4.13 27.06 1.53
CA ARG A 53 -4.92 28.20 1.07
C ARG A 53 -4.53 28.67 -0.33
N GLY A 54 -5.52 28.89 -1.18
CA GLY A 54 -5.35 29.28 -2.58
C GLY A 54 -5.02 28.12 -3.51
N MET A 55 -4.88 26.90 -3.00
CA MET A 55 -4.72 25.70 -3.83
C MET A 55 -6.06 25.37 -4.49
N THR A 56 -6.04 25.30 -5.82
CA THR A 56 -7.24 24.99 -6.59
C THR A 56 -7.63 23.52 -6.45
N PRO A 57 -8.92 23.14 -6.65
CA PRO A 57 -9.35 21.74 -6.64
C PRO A 57 -8.52 20.78 -7.53
N PRO A 58 -8.13 21.11 -8.78
CA PRO A 58 -7.28 20.22 -9.57
C PRO A 58 -5.87 20.06 -8.99
N GLU A 59 -5.30 21.10 -8.38
CA GLU A 59 -4.00 21.03 -7.71
C GLU A 59 -4.07 20.17 -6.44
N ALA A 60 -5.11 20.36 -5.62
CA ALA A 60 -5.36 19.56 -4.43
C ALA A 60 -5.52 18.07 -4.79
N LYS A 61 -6.32 17.76 -5.83
CA LYS A 61 -6.48 16.39 -6.34
C LYS A 61 -5.16 15.80 -6.82
N LYS A 62 -4.36 16.58 -7.56
CA LYS A 62 -3.04 16.14 -8.03
C LYS A 62 -2.09 15.86 -6.85
N ALA A 63 -2.03 16.75 -5.88
CA ALA A 63 -1.21 16.58 -4.68
C ALA A 63 -1.65 15.36 -3.85
N PHE A 64 -2.96 15.14 -3.70
CA PHE A 64 -3.52 13.97 -3.04
C PHE A 64 -3.08 12.67 -3.71
N LEU A 65 -3.21 12.58 -5.04
CA LEU A 65 -2.80 11.40 -5.80
C LEU A 65 -1.28 11.19 -5.76
N ASN A 66 -0.49 12.26 -5.85
CA ASN A 66 0.97 12.19 -5.75
C ASN A 66 1.41 11.68 -4.36
N LEU A 67 0.73 12.11 -3.30
CA LEU A 67 1.00 11.63 -1.95
C LEU A 67 0.73 10.12 -1.84
N ILE A 68 -0.38 9.64 -2.38
CA ILE A 68 -0.66 8.19 -2.43
C ILE A 68 0.41 7.46 -3.26
N GLN A 69 0.78 7.99 -4.43
CA GLN A 69 1.78 7.37 -5.30
C GLN A 69 3.17 7.29 -4.66
N SER A 70 3.51 8.23 -3.77
CA SER A 70 4.77 8.22 -3.03
C SER A 70 4.87 7.06 -2.03
N TRP A 71 3.76 6.44 -1.66
CA TRP A 71 3.77 5.34 -0.71
C TRP A 71 4.32 4.06 -1.37
N PRO A 72 5.20 3.33 -0.68
CA PRO A 72 5.69 2.06 -1.17
C PRO A 72 4.49 1.12 -1.37
N LEU A 73 4.47 0.42 -2.52
CA LEU A 73 3.45 -0.59 -2.82
C LEU A 73 2.01 -0.03 -2.90
N HIS A 74 1.81 1.26 -3.19
CA HIS A 74 0.49 1.90 -3.25
C HIS A 74 -0.50 1.28 -4.27
N ARG A 75 0.01 0.46 -5.21
CA ARG A 75 -0.76 -0.29 -6.21
C ARG A 75 -0.55 -1.80 -6.09
N ALA A 76 0.10 -2.26 -5.04
CA ALA A 76 0.38 -3.67 -4.89
C ALA A 76 -0.84 -4.40 -4.34
N THR A 77 -1.11 -5.58 -4.87
CA THR A 77 -2.04 -6.51 -4.22
C THR A 77 -1.27 -7.38 -3.25
N ILE A 78 -1.75 -7.44 -2.00
CA ILE A 78 -1.07 -8.11 -0.90
C ILE A 78 -1.79 -9.41 -0.56
N PHE A 79 -1.02 -10.50 -0.46
CA PHE A 79 -1.51 -11.82 -0.11
C PHE A 79 -0.80 -12.36 1.13
N ASP A 80 -1.54 -12.99 2.03
CA ASP A 80 -0.96 -13.78 3.11
C ASP A 80 -0.36 -15.06 2.55
N VAL A 81 0.93 -15.25 2.79
CA VAL A 81 1.69 -16.43 2.35
C VAL A 81 2.49 -17.01 3.50
N MET A 82 2.80 -18.31 3.39
CA MET A 82 3.69 -19.02 4.29
C MET A 82 4.90 -19.56 3.53
N GLN A 83 6.06 -19.63 4.19
CA GLN A 83 7.25 -20.28 3.64
C GLN A 83 7.86 -21.22 4.68
N SER A 84 8.50 -22.30 4.24
CA SER A 84 9.17 -23.28 5.13
C SER A 84 10.60 -23.64 4.70
N PHE A 85 11.11 -23.02 3.64
CA PHE A 85 12.34 -23.45 2.96
C PHE A 85 13.51 -22.48 3.14
N THR A 86 13.23 -21.23 3.54
CA THR A 86 14.25 -20.20 3.77
C THR A 86 14.38 -19.96 5.27
N SER A 87 15.50 -20.39 5.86
CA SER A 87 15.70 -20.43 7.32
C SER A 87 15.83 -19.04 7.97
N ASN A 88 16.26 -18.03 7.23
CA ASN A 88 16.43 -16.66 7.72
C ASN A 88 15.15 -15.81 7.63
N TRP A 89 14.05 -16.37 7.13
CA TRP A 89 12.78 -15.65 7.01
C TRP A 89 11.73 -16.17 7.99
N PRO A 90 10.82 -15.30 8.47
CA PRO A 90 9.64 -15.73 9.19
C PRO A 90 8.79 -16.74 8.40
N ARG A 91 8.01 -17.57 9.10
CA ARG A 91 7.13 -18.55 8.48
C ARG A 91 5.93 -17.91 7.78
N VAL A 92 5.42 -16.80 8.31
CA VAL A 92 4.27 -16.06 7.77
C VAL A 92 4.77 -14.74 7.22
N LEU A 93 4.45 -14.47 5.96
CA LEU A 93 4.91 -13.31 5.20
C LEU A 93 3.73 -12.71 4.42
N TRP A 94 3.95 -11.51 3.90
CA TRP A 94 3.11 -10.92 2.88
C TRP A 94 3.81 -10.99 1.53
N LEU A 95 3.09 -11.42 0.51
CA LEU A 95 3.49 -11.29 -0.88
C LEU A 95 2.74 -10.10 -1.47
N ALA A 96 3.46 -9.02 -1.78
CA ALA A 96 2.91 -7.90 -2.53
C ALA A 96 3.29 -8.03 -4.00
N ILE A 97 2.30 -7.89 -4.89
CA ILE A 97 2.46 -7.96 -6.34
C ILE A 97 2.10 -6.61 -6.93
N ASP A 98 3.04 -5.96 -7.61
CA ASP A 98 2.81 -4.68 -8.28
C ASP A 98 3.30 -4.69 -9.75
N GLN A 99 3.40 -3.50 -10.36
CA GLN A 99 3.83 -3.36 -11.75
C GLN A 99 5.34 -3.65 -11.97
N GLN A 100 6.16 -3.60 -10.92
CA GLN A 100 7.60 -3.85 -10.99
C GLN A 100 7.94 -5.32 -10.74
N GLY A 101 7.19 -5.97 -9.84
CA GLY A 101 7.40 -7.39 -9.58
C GLY A 101 6.72 -7.91 -8.32
N LEU A 102 7.40 -8.89 -7.72
CA LEU A 102 6.97 -9.59 -6.52
C LEU A 102 7.83 -9.15 -5.33
N HIS A 103 7.19 -8.77 -4.22
CA HIS A 103 7.86 -8.32 -3.02
C HIS A 103 7.44 -9.19 -1.85
N LEU A 104 8.41 -9.78 -1.14
CA LEU A 104 8.15 -10.46 0.12
C LEU A 104 8.38 -9.48 1.27
N LEU A 105 7.38 -9.35 2.12
CA LEU A 105 7.42 -8.49 3.30
C LEU A 105 7.23 -9.30 4.56
N GLU A 106 7.87 -8.83 5.64
CA GLU A 106 7.58 -9.34 6.97
C GLU A 106 6.18 -8.90 7.43
N HIS A 107 5.36 -9.85 7.87
CA HIS A 107 3.96 -9.63 8.24
C HIS A 107 3.76 -8.57 9.35
N ARG A 108 4.72 -8.41 10.27
CA ARG A 108 4.60 -7.47 11.40
C ARG A 108 5.10 -6.06 11.06
N SER A 109 6.30 -5.94 10.50
CA SER A 109 6.94 -4.65 10.26
C SER A 109 6.60 -4.03 8.91
N ARG A 110 6.12 -4.84 7.95
CA ARG A 110 6.00 -4.49 6.52
C ARG A 110 7.34 -4.14 5.88
N ASN A 111 8.45 -4.57 6.48
CA ASN A 111 9.76 -4.42 5.86
C ASN A 111 9.88 -5.39 4.69
N THR A 112 10.33 -4.89 3.54
CA THR A 112 10.63 -5.72 2.38
C THR A 112 11.86 -6.58 2.67
N LEU A 113 11.67 -7.90 2.66
CA LEU A 113 12.73 -8.90 2.83
C LEU A 113 13.47 -9.14 1.51
N CYS A 114 12.72 -9.21 0.41
CA CYS A 114 13.28 -9.31 -0.94
C CYS A 114 12.30 -8.81 -1.99
N THR A 115 12.85 -8.38 -3.13
CA THR A 115 12.11 -8.01 -4.34
C THR A 115 12.61 -8.85 -5.50
N TYR A 116 11.68 -9.40 -6.27
CA TYR A 116 11.94 -10.08 -7.52
C TYR A 116 11.27 -9.30 -8.65
N GLU A 117 12.08 -8.61 -9.44
CA GLU A 117 11.60 -7.95 -10.67
C GLU A 117 11.11 -9.00 -11.66
N TYR A 118 10.11 -8.67 -12.48
CA TYR A 118 9.59 -9.60 -13.50
C TYR A 118 10.67 -10.09 -14.47
N SER A 119 11.64 -9.23 -14.79
CA SER A 119 12.81 -9.56 -15.62
C SER A 119 13.67 -10.70 -15.05
N SER A 120 13.63 -10.90 -13.74
CA SER A 120 14.40 -11.91 -13.01
C SER A 120 13.63 -13.21 -12.77
N ILE A 121 12.34 -13.27 -13.10
CA ILE A 121 11.50 -14.45 -12.92
C ILE A 121 11.62 -15.33 -14.16
N LEU A 122 12.22 -16.51 -14.00
CA LEU A 122 12.42 -17.46 -15.09
C LEU A 122 11.18 -18.33 -15.31
N SER A 123 10.54 -18.75 -14.22
CA SER A 123 9.28 -19.50 -14.27
C SER A 123 8.53 -19.45 -12.95
N TYR A 124 7.23 -19.70 -13.02
CA TYR A 124 6.38 -19.91 -11.86
C TYR A 124 5.51 -21.15 -12.09
N SER A 125 5.19 -21.86 -11.01
CA SER A 125 4.37 -23.07 -11.06
C SER A 125 3.36 -23.04 -9.92
N PRO A 126 2.08 -22.79 -10.22
CA PRO A 126 1.02 -22.88 -9.23
C PRO A 126 0.65 -24.34 -8.96
N ALA A 127 0.39 -24.64 -7.70
CA ALA A 127 -0.24 -25.86 -7.21
C ALA A 127 -1.41 -25.47 -6.28
N VAL A 128 -2.23 -26.44 -5.89
CA VAL A 128 -3.50 -26.22 -5.16
C VAL A 128 -3.38 -25.28 -3.94
N SER A 129 -2.25 -25.31 -3.24
CA SER A 129 -2.00 -24.46 -2.07
C SER A 129 -0.59 -23.87 -2.05
N CYS A 130 0.17 -24.02 -3.14
CA CYS A 130 1.56 -23.59 -3.20
C CYS A 130 1.85 -22.86 -4.50
N LEU A 131 2.65 -21.81 -4.42
CA LEU A 131 3.23 -21.09 -5.54
C LEU A 131 4.75 -21.28 -5.48
N MET A 132 5.29 -21.91 -6.51
CA MET A 132 6.73 -22.01 -6.70
C MET A 132 7.18 -20.96 -7.71
N ILE A 133 8.23 -20.22 -7.38
CA ILE A 133 8.82 -19.19 -8.23
C ILE A 133 10.31 -19.50 -8.37
N ILE A 134 10.80 -19.53 -9.60
CA ILE A 134 12.22 -19.68 -9.92
C ILE A 134 12.71 -18.32 -10.42
N THR A 135 13.69 -17.76 -9.71
CA THR A 135 14.25 -16.43 -10.00
C THR A 135 15.76 -16.51 -10.24
N GLY A 136 16.32 -15.50 -10.90
CA GLY A 136 17.76 -15.39 -11.15
C GLY A 136 18.09 -15.40 -12.64
N THR A 137 19.28 -15.92 -12.97
CA THR A 137 19.75 -16.05 -14.36
C THR A 137 19.91 -17.52 -14.71
N ASP A 138 19.99 -17.86 -16.01
CA ASP A 138 20.18 -19.24 -16.47
C ASP A 138 21.37 -19.96 -15.80
N LYS A 139 22.38 -19.20 -15.36
CA LYS A 139 23.58 -19.71 -14.69
C LYS A 139 23.47 -19.80 -13.17
N LYS A 140 22.55 -19.06 -12.54
CA LYS A 140 22.35 -19.04 -11.08
C LYS A 140 20.89 -18.80 -10.75
N GLN A 141 20.19 -19.90 -10.44
CA GLN A 141 18.77 -19.89 -10.11
C GLN A 141 18.58 -19.96 -8.59
N SER A 142 17.54 -19.29 -8.12
CA SER A 142 17.03 -19.33 -6.75
C SER A 142 15.58 -19.78 -6.78
N LYS A 143 15.21 -20.62 -5.83
CA LYS A 143 13.87 -21.20 -5.75
C LYS A 143 13.15 -20.65 -4.53
N VAL A 144 11.96 -20.11 -4.73
CA VAL A 144 11.07 -19.65 -3.67
C VAL A 144 9.81 -20.51 -3.72
N ILE A 145 9.39 -21.01 -2.57
CA ILE A 145 8.16 -21.78 -2.43
C ILE A 145 7.32 -21.12 -1.36
N LEU A 146 6.15 -20.66 -1.77
CA LEU A 146 5.16 -19.99 -0.92
C LEU A 146 3.92 -20.86 -0.85
N THR A 147 3.29 -20.94 0.31
CA THR A 147 2.02 -21.63 0.53
C THR A 147 0.96 -20.58 0.81
N THR A 148 -0.17 -20.63 0.12
CA THR A 148 -1.30 -19.74 0.40
C THR A 148 -2.63 -20.43 0.09
N SER A 149 -3.69 -20.01 0.76
CA SER A 149 -5.06 -20.43 0.46
C SER A 149 -5.69 -19.67 -0.71
N GLN A 150 -5.02 -18.63 -1.22
CA GLN A 150 -5.55 -17.71 -2.24
C GLN A 150 -4.83 -17.84 -3.60
N VAL A 151 -4.26 -19.00 -3.93
CA VAL A 151 -3.42 -19.18 -5.13
C VAL A 151 -4.14 -18.77 -6.42
N ILE A 152 -5.45 -19.05 -6.50
CA ILE A 152 -6.27 -18.75 -7.69
C ILE A 152 -6.38 -17.24 -7.93
N SER A 153 -6.36 -16.43 -6.86
CA SER A 153 -6.49 -14.98 -6.96
C SER A 153 -5.25 -14.28 -7.51
N PHE A 154 -4.08 -14.93 -7.55
CA PHE A 154 -2.87 -14.34 -8.16
C PHE A 154 -3.00 -14.08 -9.66
N PHE A 155 -3.83 -14.86 -10.37
CA PHE A 155 -3.93 -14.81 -11.83
C PHE A 155 -4.93 -13.79 -12.37
N PHE A 156 -5.68 -13.12 -11.49
CA PHE A 156 -6.73 -12.16 -11.86
C PHE A 156 -6.42 -10.72 -11.43
N THR A 157 -5.22 -10.48 -10.91
CA THR A 157 -4.66 -9.16 -10.58
C THR A 157 -3.75 -8.67 -11.69
#